data_AF-A0A967T3P7-F1
#
_entry.id   AF-A0A967T3P7-F1
#
_cell.length_a   1.000
_cell.length_b   1.000
_cell.length_c   1.000
_cell.angle_alpha   90.00
_cell.angle_beta   90.00
_cell.angle_gamma   90.00
#
_symmetry.space_group_name_H-M   'P 1'
#
loop_
_entity.id
_entity.type
_entity.pdbx_description
1 polymer ?
#
loop_
_entity_poly.entity_id
_entity_poly.type
_entity_poly.pdbx_seq_one_letter_code
_entity_poly.pdbx_strand_id
1 'polypeptide(L)'
;MRNFSTSLLALLLVACAAPVSESPPDAVVISVIGTNDVHGELVADKDKGGIITFSGYVAALRAARKNDGAVLLVDAGDMWQGTLESNLAEGAPIVQA
;
A
#
# COMPACT_ATOMS: atom_id res chain seq x y z
N MET A 1 -46.14 -27.47 12.69
CA MET A 1 -45.29 -27.91 11.55
C MET A 1 -44.65 -26.75 10.78
N ARG A 2 -45.19 -25.51 10.79
CA ARG A 2 -44.59 -24.34 10.10
C ARG A 2 -43.27 -23.82 10.69
N ASN A 3 -43.00 -24.12 11.97
CA ASN A 3 -41.90 -23.53 12.73
C ASN A 3 -40.58 -24.31 12.57
N PHE A 4 -40.65 -25.58 12.12
CA PHE A 4 -39.48 -26.43 11.91
C PHE A 4 -38.69 -26.02 10.66
N SER A 5 -39.39 -25.59 9.61
CA SER A 5 -38.78 -25.17 8.34
C SER A 5 -38.02 -23.85 8.50
N THR A 6 -38.57 -22.89 9.25
CA THR A 6 -37.90 -21.60 9.54
C THR A 6 -36.66 -21.77 10.41
N SER A 7 -36.69 -22.68 11.40
CA SER A 7 -35.53 -22.95 12.25
C SER A 7 -34.41 -23.68 11.51
N LEU A 8 -34.75 -24.61 10.61
CA LEU A 8 -33.77 -25.32 9.79
C LEU A 8 -33.08 -24.39 8.78
N LEU A 9 -33.84 -23.48 8.16
CA LEU A 9 -33.30 -22.49 7.24
C LEU A 9 -32.38 -21.47 7.95
N ALA A 10 -32.74 -21.04 9.16
CA ALA A 10 -31.88 -20.18 9.98
C ALA A 10 -30.56 -20.88 10.37
N LEU A 11 -30.60 -22.19 10.67
CA LEU A 11 -29.42 -22.98 11.00
C LEU A 11 -28.48 -23.17 9.79
N LEU A 12 -29.05 -23.39 8.60
CA LEU A 12 -28.30 -23.48 7.34
C LEU A 12 -27.60 -22.16 6.98
N LEU A 13 -28.25 -21.01 7.20
CA LEU A 13 -27.67 -19.69 6.94
C LEU A 13 -26.50 -19.38 7.89
N VAL A 14 -26.55 -19.83 9.14
CA VAL A 14 -25.45 -19.65 10.11
C VAL A 14 -24.27 -20.58 9.81
N ALA A 15 -24.51 -21.80 9.33
CA ALA A 15 -23.45 -22.73 8.97
C ALA A 15 -22.59 -22.25 7.78
N CYS A 16 -23.17 -21.51 6.84
CA CYS A 16 -22.44 -20.89 5.73
C CYS A 16 -21.68 -19.61 6.12
N ALA A 17 -21.91 -19.06 7.33
CA ALA A 17 -21.29 -17.82 7.80
C ALA A 17 -20.06 -18.05 8.69
N ALA A 18 -19.57 -19.29 8.80
CA ALA A 18 -18.36 -19.57 9.56
C ALA A 18 -17.18 -18.79 8.94
N PRO A 19 -16.44 -17.99 9.73
CA PRO A 19 -15.28 -17.28 9.23
C PRO A 19 -14.25 -18.33 8.78
N VAL A 20 -13.86 -18.27 7.52
CA VAL A 20 -12.76 -19.08 7.00
C VAL A 20 -11.49 -18.59 7.72
N SER A 21 -10.94 -19.43 8.61
CA SER A 21 -9.66 -19.15 9.24
C SER A 21 -8.57 -19.33 8.18
N GLU A 22 -8.13 -18.22 7.59
CA GLU A 22 -7.01 -18.21 6.65
C GLU A 22 -5.75 -18.63 7.41
N SER A 23 -5.17 -19.78 7.04
CA SER A 23 -3.92 -20.23 7.65
C SER A 23 -2.80 -19.28 7.21
N PRO A 24 -1.84 -18.93 8.09
CA PRO A 24 -0.71 -18.09 7.70
C PRO A 24 0.00 -18.68 6.48
N PRO A 25 0.48 -17.84 5.54
CA PRO A 25 1.18 -18.34 4.37
C PRO A 25 2.49 -19.03 4.77
N ASP A 26 2.81 -20.16 4.11
CA ASP A 26 4.03 -20.95 4.36
C ASP A 26 5.33 -20.17 4.03
N ALA A 27 5.21 -19.11 3.24
CA ALA A 27 6.30 -18.20 2.89
C ALA A 27 5.80 -16.75 2.87
N VAL A 28 6.66 -15.83 3.27
CA VAL A 28 6.39 -14.37 3.24
C VAL A 28 7.20 -13.73 2.13
N VAL A 29 6.55 -12.97 1.26
CA VAL A 29 7.22 -12.19 0.20
C VAL A 29 7.57 -10.80 0.72
N ILE A 30 8.84 -10.43 0.70
CA ILE A 30 9.29 -9.07 1.02
C ILE A 30 9.66 -8.35 -0.27
N SER A 31 8.87 -7.36 -0.65
CA SER A 31 9.20 -6.45 -1.75
C SER A 31 10.07 -5.32 -1.25
N VAL A 32 11.29 -5.20 -1.74
CA VAL A 32 12.21 -4.10 -1.40
C VAL A 32 12.21 -3.07 -2.52
N ILE A 33 11.89 -1.82 -2.18
CA ILE A 33 11.92 -0.67 -3.10
C ILE A 33 12.96 0.33 -2.58
N GLY A 34 13.79 0.84 -3.48
CA GLY A 34 14.79 1.87 -3.20
C GLY A 34 14.51 3.17 -3.96
N THR A 35 14.72 4.31 -3.31
CA THR A 35 14.85 5.63 -3.95
C THR A 35 16.20 6.26 -3.60
N ASN A 36 16.66 7.19 -4.43
CA ASN A 36 17.86 7.99 -4.22
C ASN A 36 17.79 9.24 -5.11
N ASP A 37 18.48 10.31 -4.73
CA ASP A 37 18.71 11.49 -5.56
C ASP A 37 17.41 12.08 -6.15
N VAL A 38 16.34 12.11 -5.34
CA VAL A 38 15.03 12.62 -5.78
C VAL A 38 15.11 14.11 -6.10
N HIS A 39 16.02 14.85 -5.48
CA HIS A 39 16.31 16.24 -5.82
C HIS A 39 15.08 17.16 -5.93
N GLY A 40 14.10 16.99 -5.04
CA GLY A 40 12.93 17.86 -5.01
C GLY A 40 11.86 17.56 -6.07
N GLU A 41 11.97 16.47 -6.83
CA GLU A 41 11.02 16.10 -7.90
C GLU A 41 9.67 15.62 -7.32
N LEU A 42 8.81 16.57 -6.97
CA LEU A 42 7.54 16.34 -6.28
C LEU A 42 6.45 15.82 -7.24
N VAL A 43 6.23 16.53 -8.33
CA VAL A 43 5.18 16.28 -9.34
C VAL A 43 5.79 15.70 -10.61
N ALA A 44 5.00 14.92 -11.35
CA ALA A 44 5.43 14.42 -12.65
C ALA A 44 5.63 15.57 -13.67
N ASP A 45 6.68 15.49 -14.48
CA ASP A 45 6.93 16.38 -15.61
C ASP A 45 7.21 15.58 -16.88
N LYS A 46 6.36 15.75 -17.89
CA LYS A 46 6.47 15.12 -19.23
C LYS A 46 6.81 13.62 -19.15
N ASP A 47 8.10 13.30 -19.25
CA ASP A 47 8.65 11.96 -19.34
C ASP A 47 9.21 11.44 -17.99
N LYS A 48 9.21 12.29 -16.97
CA LYS A 48 9.63 11.97 -15.60
C LYS A 48 8.42 11.84 -14.69
N GLY A 49 8.45 10.83 -13.83
CA GLY A 49 7.52 10.77 -12.69
C GLY A 49 7.82 11.86 -11.67
N GLY A 50 7.20 11.75 -10.50
CA GLY A 50 7.52 12.51 -9.30
C GLY A 50 7.18 11.67 -8.07
N ILE A 51 7.61 12.10 -6.88
CA ILE A 51 7.40 11.31 -5.66
C ILE A 51 5.91 11.04 -5.38
N ILE A 52 5.00 11.94 -5.81
CA ILE A 52 3.54 11.73 -5.73
C ILE A 52 3.08 10.58 -6.63
N THR A 53 3.59 10.50 -7.86
CA THR A 53 3.27 9.37 -8.75
C THR A 53 3.86 8.07 -8.21
N PHE A 54 5.09 8.13 -7.70
CA PHE A 54 5.76 7.01 -7.05
C PHE A 54 4.98 6.47 -5.86
N SER A 55 4.44 7.33 -4.99
CA SER A 55 3.67 6.92 -3.80
C SER A 55 2.43 6.09 -4.16
N GLY A 56 1.80 6.37 -5.31
CA GLY A 56 0.72 5.56 -5.87
C GLY A 56 1.16 4.11 -6.17
N TYR A 57 2.35 3.91 -6.75
CA TYR A 57 2.89 2.56 -7.00
C TYR A 57 3.24 1.83 -5.71
N VAL A 58 3.82 2.53 -4.72
CA VAL A 58 4.10 1.95 -3.39
C VAL A 58 2.80 1.52 -2.71
N ALA A 59 1.75 2.34 -2.77
CA ALA A 59 0.44 2.02 -2.21
C ALA A 59 -0.19 0.80 -2.90
N ALA A 60 -0.12 0.73 -4.24
CA ALA A 60 -0.59 -0.43 -4.99
C ALA A 60 0.17 -1.71 -4.63
N LEU A 61 1.49 -1.65 -4.46
CA LEU A 61 2.28 -2.81 -4.07
C LEU A 61 1.97 -3.26 -2.64
N ARG A 62 1.81 -2.32 -1.70
CA ARG A 62 1.36 -2.61 -0.32
C ARG A 62 0.01 -3.32 -0.33
N ALA A 63 -0.95 -2.84 -1.14
CA ALA A 63 -2.24 -3.48 -1.29
C ALA A 63 -2.13 -4.89 -1.91
N ALA A 64 -1.22 -5.09 -2.87
CA ALA A 64 -0.98 -6.38 -3.50
C ALA A 64 -0.28 -7.40 -2.58
N ARG A 65 0.46 -6.95 -1.57
CA ARG A 65 1.15 -7.80 -0.58
C ARG A 65 0.36 -8.06 0.70
N LYS A 66 -0.84 -7.48 0.85
CA LYS A 66 -1.62 -7.47 2.11
C LYS A 66 -1.87 -8.85 2.76
N ASN A 67 -1.87 -9.92 1.96
CA ASN A 67 -2.19 -11.29 2.41
C ASN A 67 -0.98 -12.24 2.37
N ASP A 68 0.11 -11.89 1.69
CA ASP A 68 1.22 -12.81 1.41
C ASP A 68 2.62 -12.20 1.67
N GLY A 69 2.68 -10.98 2.21
CA GLY A 69 3.94 -10.27 2.25
C GLY A 69 3.94 -8.90 2.93
N ALA A 70 5.04 -8.20 2.72
CA ALA A 70 5.25 -6.82 3.16
C ALA A 70 6.11 -6.04 2.15
N VAL A 71 6.14 -4.72 2.31
CA VAL A 71 6.96 -3.81 1.50
C VAL A 71 7.95 -3.08 2.40
N LEU A 72 9.23 -3.17 2.07
CA LEU A 72 10.29 -2.35 2.63
C LEU A 72 10.64 -1.25 1.62
N LEU A 73 10.35 0.00 1.97
CA LEU A 73 10.76 1.17 1.20
C LEU A 73 11.96 1.82 1.89
N VAL A 74 13.05 2.01 1.14
CA VAL A 74 14.30 2.60 1.63
C VAL A 74 14.66 3.78 0.73
N ASP A 75 15.04 4.89 1.33
CA ASP A 75 15.62 6.03 0.61
C ASP A 75 17.11 6.17 0.95
N ALA A 76 17.93 6.44 -0.06
CA ALA A 76 19.40 6.54 0.08
C ALA A 76 19.91 7.98 0.25
N GLY A 77 19.02 8.98 0.34
CA GLY A 77 19.38 10.38 0.53
C GLY A 77 19.28 11.24 -0.73
N ASP A 78 19.72 12.49 -0.59
CA ASP A 78 19.65 13.56 -1.60
C ASP A 78 18.22 13.82 -2.14
N MET A 79 17.25 13.77 -1.23
CA MET A 79 15.84 13.97 -1.58
C MET A 79 15.42 15.43 -1.74
N TRP A 80 15.98 16.35 -0.95
CA TRP A 80 15.32 17.64 -0.67
C TRP A 80 15.64 18.75 -1.67
N GLN A 81 16.84 18.79 -2.23
CA GLN A 81 17.33 19.97 -2.97
C GLN A 81 17.37 19.71 -4.47
N GLY A 82 16.73 20.56 -5.28
CA GLY A 82 16.87 20.51 -6.75
C GLY A 82 15.75 21.22 -7.54
N THR A 83 14.56 21.37 -6.97
CA THR A 83 13.45 22.15 -7.56
C THR A 83 13.19 23.44 -6.78
N LEU A 84 12.51 24.42 -7.41
CA LEU A 84 12.26 25.73 -6.78
C LEU A 84 11.34 25.59 -5.56
N GLU A 85 10.24 24.86 -5.72
CA GLU A 85 9.24 24.60 -4.69
C GLU A 85 9.80 23.82 -3.51
N SER A 86 10.69 22.85 -3.76
CA SER A 86 11.34 22.10 -2.68
C SER A 86 12.39 22.95 -1.97
N ASN A 87 13.24 23.66 -2.73
CA ASN A 87 14.29 24.50 -2.15
C ASN A 87 13.74 25.65 -1.31
N LEU A 88 12.70 26.35 -1.80
CA LEU A 88 12.10 27.48 -1.08
C LEU A 88 11.47 27.07 0.26
N ALA A 89 11.04 25.82 0.36
CA ALA A 89 10.41 25.25 1.55
C ALA A 89 11.34 24.29 2.32
N GLU A 90 12.66 24.34 2.06
CA GLU A 90 13.67 23.52 2.75
C GLU A 90 13.37 22.01 2.72
N GLY A 91 12.78 21.51 1.63
CA GLY A 91 12.43 20.09 1.47
C GLY A 91 11.11 19.67 2.12
N ALA A 92 10.40 20.56 2.83
CA ALA A 92 9.16 20.20 3.52
C ALA A 92 8.10 19.52 2.63
N PRO A 93 7.86 19.95 1.37
CA PRO A 93 6.91 19.28 0.49
C PRO A 93 7.29 17.84 0.16
N ILE A 94 8.60 17.55 0.05
CA ILE A 94 9.11 16.20 -0.24
C ILE A 94 8.93 15.28 0.96
N VAL A 95 9.17 15.78 2.18
CA VAL A 95 8.97 15.02 3.42
C VAL A 95 7.49 14.70 3.65
N GLN A 96 6.59 15.59 3.23
CA GLN A 96 5.15 15.43 3.42
C GLN A 96 4.48 14.46 2.41
N ALA A 97 5.08 14.26 1.24
CA ALA A 97 4.47 13.58 0.10
C ALA A 97 4.28 12.05 0.27
#